data_AF-A0AA97M2Q2-F1
#
_entry.id   AF-A0AA97M2Q2-F1
#
_cell.length_a   1.000
_cell.length_b   1.000
_cell.length_c   1.000
_cell.angle_alpha   90.00
_cell.angle_beta   90.00
_cell.angle_gamma   90.00
#
_symmetry.space_group_name_H-M   'P 1'
#
loop_
_entity.id
_entity.type
_entity.pdbx_description
1 polymer ?
#
loop_
_entity_poly.entity_id
_entity_poly.type
_entity_poly.pdbx_seq_one_letter_code
_entity_poly.pdbx_strand_id
1 'polypeptide(L)'
;MSVNPLVAATAELQAAVTSYVPEDMWEVRQEIRQLPEIAENVALAFRTYVQRLNDNYPIDSRVTEAMFHVFQGFGQVAEAARDVAPLFENLHAEEIRRKDAPRPNEAAWNV
;
A
#
# COMPACT_ATOMS: atom_id res chain seq x y z
N MET A 1 -3.21 21.21 22.61
CA MET A 1 -2.26 20.10 22.35
C MET A 1 -2.11 20.01 20.84
N SER A 2 -0.91 20.10 20.29
CA SER A 2 -0.71 19.99 18.83
C SER A 2 -0.89 18.54 18.39
N VAL A 3 -1.64 18.31 17.32
CA VAL A 3 -1.79 16.98 16.73
C VAL A 3 -0.45 16.54 16.13
N ASN A 4 -0.08 15.26 16.31
CA ASN A 4 1.11 14.71 15.65
C ASN A 4 0.92 14.81 14.12
N PRO A 5 1.85 15.42 13.36
CA PRO A 5 1.69 15.61 11.92
C PRO A 5 1.48 14.31 11.14
N LEU A 6 1.98 13.17 11.64
CA LEU A 6 1.73 11.86 11.04
C LEU A 6 0.25 11.45 11.12
N VAL A 7 -0.47 11.87 12.17
CA VAL A 7 -1.91 11.62 12.29
C VAL A 7 -2.67 12.35 11.20
N ALA A 8 -2.32 13.62 10.93
CA ALA A 8 -2.94 14.40 9.85
C ALA A 8 -2.66 13.75 8.48
N ALA A 9 -1.41 13.37 8.20
CA ALA A 9 -1.05 12.70 6.96
C ALA A 9 -1.79 11.37 6.76
N THR A 10 -1.96 10.56 7.82
CA THR A 10 -2.73 9.32 7.74
C THR A 10 -4.23 9.55 7.55
N ALA A 11 -4.77 10.66 8.06
CA ALA A 11 -6.15 11.04 7.81
C ALA A 11 -6.37 11.48 6.36
N GLU A 12 -5.38 12.13 5.74
CA GLU A 12 -5.40 12.46 4.31
C GLU A 12 -5.39 11.20 3.43
N LEU A 13 -4.59 10.18 3.79
CA LEU A 13 -4.63 8.87 3.13
C LEU A 13 -6.03 8.24 3.18
N GLN A 14 -6.67 8.24 4.36
CA GLN A 14 -8.02 7.73 4.52
C GLN A 14 -9.05 8.51 3.69
N ALA A 15 -8.91 9.84 3.64
CA ALA A 15 -9.77 10.69 2.84
C ALA A 15 -9.63 10.39 1.33
N ALA A 16 -8.39 10.20 0.85
CA ALA A 16 -8.11 9.86 -0.55
C ALA A 16 -8.79 8.55 -0.97
N VAL A 17 -8.68 7.48 -0.17
CA VAL A 17 -9.34 6.20 -0.46
C VAL A 17 -10.86 6.30 -0.42
N THR A 18 -11.41 7.22 0.37
CA THR A 18 -12.87 7.40 0.48
C THR A 18 -13.46 8.13 -0.73
N SER A 19 -12.70 9.04 -1.35
CA SER A 19 -13.17 9.84 -2.48
C SER A 19 -12.78 9.27 -3.85
N TYR A 20 -11.73 8.46 -3.88
CA TYR A 20 -11.19 7.92 -5.12
C TYR A 20 -11.94 6.67 -5.57
N VAL A 21 -12.27 6.63 -6.87
CA VAL A 21 -12.93 5.49 -7.51
C VAL A 21 -12.16 5.20 -8.80
N PRO A 22 -11.52 4.03 -8.94
CA PRO A 22 -10.87 3.63 -10.19
C PRO A 22 -11.88 3.62 -11.34
N GLU A 23 -11.48 4.07 -12.51
CA GLU A 23 -12.32 4.14 -13.71
C GLU A 23 -12.68 2.73 -14.22
N ASP A 24 -11.70 1.82 -14.19
CA ASP A 24 -11.87 0.45 -14.68
C ASP A 24 -11.00 -0.58 -13.93
N MET A 25 -11.17 -1.85 -14.27
CA MET A 25 -10.41 -2.96 -13.67
C MET A 25 -8.92 -2.95 -14.03
N TRP A 26 -8.51 -2.19 -15.05
CA TRP A 26 -7.10 -2.06 -15.41
C TRP A 26 -6.38 -1.09 -14.49
N GLU A 27 -7.02 0.01 -14.16
CA GLU A 27 -6.54 0.93 -13.14
C GLU A 27 -6.42 0.22 -11.78
N VAL A 28 -7.45 -0.56 -11.39
CA VAL A 28 -7.38 -1.44 -10.20
C VAL A 28 -6.18 -2.39 -10.26
N ARG A 29 -5.91 -3.03 -11.41
CA ARG A 29 -4.74 -3.91 -11.58
C ARG A 29 -3.43 -3.17 -11.34
N GLN A 30 -3.29 -1.94 -11.85
CA GLN A 30 -2.08 -1.14 -11.66
C GLN A 30 -1.92 -0.70 -10.20
N GLU A 31 -2.99 -0.31 -9.54
CA GLU A 31 -2.99 0.10 -8.14
C GLU A 31 -2.63 -1.04 -7.19
N ILE A 32 -3.17 -2.25 -7.42
CA ILE A 32 -2.86 -3.43 -6.62
C ILE A 32 -1.34 -3.71 -6.62
N ARG A 33 -0.64 -3.44 -7.73
CA ARG A 33 0.82 -3.59 -7.82
C ARG A 33 1.59 -2.59 -6.97
N GLN A 34 0.96 -1.47 -6.59
CA GLN A 34 1.55 -0.41 -5.77
C GLN A 34 1.27 -0.61 -4.27
N LEU A 35 0.44 -1.58 -3.87
CA LEU A 35 0.17 -1.87 -2.45
C LEU A 35 1.45 -2.07 -1.60
N PRO A 36 2.49 -2.78 -2.08
CA PRO A 36 3.74 -2.90 -1.33
C PRO A 36 4.40 -1.54 -1.08
N GLU A 37 4.41 -0.65 -2.08
CA GLU A 37 5.01 0.68 -1.97
C GLU A 37 4.28 1.55 -0.93
N ILE A 38 2.95 1.45 -0.85
CA ILE A 38 2.16 2.15 0.19
C ILE A 38 2.61 1.71 1.59
N ALA A 39 2.71 0.39 1.82
CA ALA A 39 3.15 -0.14 3.11
C ALA A 39 4.61 0.23 3.44
N GLU A 40 5.50 0.17 2.44
CA GLU A 40 6.91 0.55 2.57
C GLU A 40 7.08 2.03 2.91
N ASN A 41 6.29 2.91 2.31
CA ASN A 41 6.30 4.35 2.60
C ASN A 41 5.94 4.63 4.06
N VAL A 42 4.91 3.97 4.60
CA VAL A 42 4.53 4.09 6.01
C VAL A 42 5.63 3.53 6.93
N ALA A 43 6.20 2.38 6.59
CA ALA A 43 7.30 1.78 7.35
C ALA A 43 8.51 2.73 7.41
N LEU A 44 8.90 3.31 6.27
CA LEU A 44 10.03 4.24 6.18
C LEU A 44 9.79 5.52 6.97
N ALA A 45 8.57 6.06 6.94
CA ALA A 45 8.20 7.23 7.75
C ALA A 45 8.35 6.95 9.26
N PHE A 46 7.89 5.79 9.73
CA PHE A 46 8.02 5.37 11.13
C PHE A 46 9.48 5.16 11.54
N ARG A 47 10.27 4.46 10.71
CA ARG A 47 11.71 4.28 10.94
C ARG A 47 12.43 5.62 11.07
N THR A 48 12.17 6.54 10.14
CA THR A 48 12.77 7.89 10.14
C THR A 48 12.38 8.65 11.42
N TYR A 49 11.13 8.54 11.86
CA TYR A 49 10.70 9.20 13.10
C TYR A 49 11.42 8.66 14.33
N VAL A 50 11.55 7.34 14.47
CA VAL A 50 12.28 6.70 15.58
C VAL A 50 13.75 7.10 15.60
N GLN A 51 14.41 7.08 14.42
CA GLN A 51 15.80 7.51 14.30
C GLN A 51 15.98 8.96 14.76
N ARG A 52 15.12 9.87 14.31
CA ARG A 52 15.18 11.28 14.74
C ARG A 52 14.98 11.45 16.24
N LEU A 53 14.11 10.67 16.87
CA LEU A 53 13.94 10.71 18.33
C LEU A 53 15.20 10.27 19.06
N ASN A 54 15.79 9.17 18.63
CA ASN A 54 17.02 8.61 19.20
C ASN A 54 18.22 9.56 19.06
N ASP A 55 18.33 10.26 17.93
CA ASP A 55 19.49 11.12 17.63
C ASP A 55 19.40 12.50 18.30
N ASN A 56 18.19 13.03 18.50
CA ASN A 56 17.99 14.44 18.89
C ASN A 56 17.42 14.63 20.30
N TYR A 57 16.99 13.56 20.98
CA TYR A 57 16.31 13.67 22.27
C TYR A 57 16.82 12.62 23.26
N PRO A 58 16.82 12.91 24.58
CA PRO A 58 17.20 11.96 25.62
C PRO A 58 16.07 10.96 25.90
N ILE A 59 15.61 10.24 24.87
CA ILE A 59 14.57 9.23 24.98
C ILE A 59 15.15 7.93 25.56
N ASP A 60 14.43 7.28 26.47
CA ASP A 60 14.83 5.97 27.01
C ASP A 60 14.81 4.93 25.90
N SER A 61 15.88 4.13 25.81
CA SER A 61 16.06 3.15 24.72
C SER A 61 14.94 2.11 24.65
N ARG A 62 14.29 1.80 25.78
CA ARG A 62 13.14 0.87 25.81
C ARG A 62 11.93 1.43 25.06
N VAL A 63 11.80 2.76 25.00
CA VAL A 63 10.72 3.41 24.25
C VAL A 63 11.03 3.35 22.74
N THR A 64 12.26 3.63 22.32
CA THR A 64 12.64 3.52 20.90
C THR A 64 12.63 2.07 20.41
N GLU A 65 13.00 1.10 21.25
CA GLU A 65 12.83 -0.34 21.00
C GLU A 65 11.35 -0.70 20.78
N ALA A 66 10.45 -0.23 21.67
CA ALA A 66 9.01 -0.44 21.51
C ALA A 66 8.47 0.17 20.21
N MET A 67 8.95 1.35 19.81
CA MET A 67 8.58 1.97 18.53
C MET A 67 9.16 1.19 17.33
N PHE A 68 10.34 0.59 17.46
CA PHE A 68 10.93 -0.24 16.41
C PHE A 68 10.10 -1.50 16.14
N HIS A 69 9.47 -2.08 17.17
CA HIS A 69 8.52 -3.19 16.97
C HIS A 69 7.30 -2.78 16.14
N VAL A 70 6.81 -1.54 16.29
CA VAL A 70 5.73 -1.01 15.42
C VAL A 70 6.21 -0.93 13.96
N PHE A 71 7.43 -0.45 13.73
CA PHE A 71 8.05 -0.43 12.40
C PHE A 71 8.15 -1.84 11.78
N GLN A 72 8.60 -2.84 12.56
CA GLN A 72 8.69 -4.22 12.08
C GLN A 72 7.33 -4.79 11.65
N GLY A 73 6.25 -4.41 12.33
CA GLY A 73 4.88 -4.77 11.93
C GLY A 73 4.53 -4.28 10.52
N PHE A 74 4.93 -3.06 10.13
CA PHE A 74 4.73 -2.57 8.77
C PHE A 74 5.54 -3.35 7.73
N GLY A 75 6.70 -3.88 8.10
CA GLY A 75 7.45 -4.80 7.23
C GLY A 75 6.64 -6.05 6.89
N GLN A 76 5.94 -6.63 7.87
CA GLN A 76 5.05 -7.79 7.64
C GLN A 76 3.85 -7.43 6.76
N VAL A 77 3.30 -6.22 6.92
CA VAL A 77 2.23 -5.71 6.04
C VAL A 77 2.73 -5.57 4.60
N ALA A 78 3.94 -5.05 4.39
CA ALA A 78 4.54 -4.93 3.07
C ALA A 78 4.75 -6.31 2.41
N GLU A 79 5.22 -7.31 3.16
CA GLU A 79 5.31 -8.70 2.66
C GLU A 79 3.94 -9.22 2.21
N ALA A 80 2.92 -9.11 3.07
CA ALA A 80 1.56 -9.57 2.73
C ALA A 80 0.99 -8.83 1.50
N ALA A 81 1.32 -7.55 1.32
CA ALA A 81 0.90 -6.78 0.15
C ALA A 81 1.52 -7.30 -1.16
N ARG A 82 2.72 -7.89 -1.13
CA ARG A 82 3.39 -8.43 -2.34
C ARG A 82 2.68 -9.64 -2.92
N ASP A 83 1.92 -10.37 -2.11
CA ASP A 83 1.16 -11.54 -2.56
C ASP A 83 -0.13 -11.19 -3.30
N VAL A 84 -0.64 -9.96 -3.14
CA VAL A 84 -1.94 -9.54 -3.68
C VAL A 84 -1.90 -9.42 -5.20
N ALA A 85 -0.85 -8.81 -5.77
CA ALA A 85 -0.74 -8.69 -7.22
C ALA A 85 -0.66 -10.06 -7.91
N PRO A 86 0.26 -10.98 -7.56
CA PRO A 86 0.27 -12.33 -8.12
C PRO A 86 -1.08 -13.06 -8.00
N LEU A 87 -1.78 -12.91 -6.87
CA LEU A 87 -3.11 -13.49 -6.70
C LEU A 87 -4.12 -12.92 -7.71
N PHE A 88 -4.18 -11.60 -7.85
CA PHE A 88 -5.02 -10.93 -8.84
C PHE A 88 -4.71 -11.41 -10.26
N GLU A 89 -3.43 -11.41 -10.64
CA GLU A 89 -2.96 -11.81 -11.97
C GLU A 89 -3.35 -13.25 -12.29
N ASN A 90 -3.26 -14.15 -11.32
CA ASN A 90 -3.63 -15.55 -11.48
C ASN A 90 -5.14 -15.74 -11.63
N LEU A 91 -5.95 -15.05 -10.82
CA LEU A 91 -7.40 -15.19 -10.84
C LEU A 91 -8.05 -14.52 -12.06
N HIS A 92 -7.41 -13.48 -12.62
CA HIS A 92 -7.91 -12.71 -13.77
C HIS A 92 -7.13 -12.97 -15.07
N ALA A 93 -6.38 -14.07 -15.12
CA ALA A 93 -5.47 -14.36 -16.24
C ALA A 93 -6.19 -14.41 -17.60
N GLU A 94 -7.43 -14.91 -17.64
CA GLU A 94 -8.21 -15.02 -18.89
C GLU A 94 -8.73 -13.67 -19.36
N GLU A 95 -9.22 -12.80 -18.46
CA GLU A 95 -9.64 -11.44 -18.79
C GLU A 95 -8.46 -10.61 -19.30
N ILE A 96 -7.32 -10.71 -18.63
CA ILE A 96 -6.07 -10.06 -19.05
C ILE A 96 -5.65 -10.54 -20.44
N ARG A 97 -5.64 -11.87 -20.66
CA ARG A 97 -5.31 -12.45 -21.97
C ARG A 97 -6.26 -11.98 -23.07
N ARG A 98 -7.56 -11.86 -22.80
CA ARG A 98 -8.55 -11.36 -23.77
C ARG A 98 -8.37 -9.89 -24.09
N LYS A 99 -7.93 -9.08 -23.12
CA LYS A 99 -7.61 -7.66 -23.35
C LYS A 99 -6.35 -7.50 -24.20
N ASP A 100 -5.31 -8.29 -23.94
CA ASP A 100 -4.03 -8.22 -24.66
C ASP A 100 -4.10 -8.85 -26.06
N ALA A 101 -4.91 -9.90 -26.22
CA ALA A 101 -5.12 -10.61 -27.48
C ALA A 101 -6.61 -10.95 -27.67
N PRO A 102 -7.43 -9.95 -28.06
CA PRO A 102 -8.87 -10.15 -28.26
C PRO A 102 -9.12 -11.14 -29.39
N ARG A 103 -10.17 -11.97 -29.26
CA ARG A 103 -10.56 -12.88 -30.33
C ARG A 103 -11.14 -12.07 -31.49
N PRO A 104 -11.09 -12.58 -32.73
CA PRO A 104 -11.84 -12.00 -33.82
C PRO A 104 -13.32 -11.83 -33.42
N ASN A 105 -13.85 -10.60 -33.56
CA ASN A 105 -15.22 -10.24 -33.18
C ASN A 105 -15.56 -10.48 -31.69
N GLU A 106 -14.65 -10.21 -30.74
CA GLU A 106 -14.88 -10.35 -29.29
C GLU A 106 -16.23 -9.73 -28.84
N ALA A 107 -16.61 -8.56 -29.36
CA ALA A 107 -17.86 -7.86 -29.02
C ALA A 107 -19.15 -8.54 -29.52
N ALA A 108 -19.05 -9.55 -30.40
CA ALA A 108 -20.21 -10.32 -30.87
C ALA A 108 -20.56 -11.50 -29.93
N TRP A 109 -19.71 -11.78 -28.94
CA TRP A 109 -20.02 -12.70 -27.86
C TRP A 109 -20.82 -11.97 -26.78
N ASN A 110 -21.71 -12.69 -26.10
CA ASN A 110 -22.41 -12.15 -24.92
C ASN A 110 -21.41 -12.08 -23.76
N VAL A 111 -20.60 -11.02 -23.73
CA VAL A 111 -19.85 -10.58 -22.56
C VAL A 111 -20.76 -9.90 -21.56
#